data_AF-A0A7S3DSZ2-F1
#
_entry.id   AF-A0A7S3DSZ2-F1
#
_cell.length_a   1.000
_cell.length_b   1.000
_cell.length_c   1.000
_cell.angle_alpha   90.00
_cell.angle_beta   90.00
_cell.angle_gamma   90.00
#
_symmetry.space_group_name_H-M   'P 1'
#
loop_
_entity.id
_entity.type
_entity.pdbx_description
1 polymer ?
#
loop_
_entity_poly.entity_id
_entity_poly.type
_entity_poly.pdbx_seq_one_letter_code
_entity_poly.pdbx_strand_id
1 'polypeptide(L)'
;MTILPRCRWMMTLLLAMAGGGVTPISASAVLAGRRHPMASQPFRIGWNRALQHWKNPPGGSVSLPGTPQDFRSSTVVDVRTRHVRGGKQAVRKPPALLKWAYAACGVAVTATWSTIVYTTIRSNQPVGMVMPSVQHGLFARFGALSAVPLMVASYTTLTQASSSWEELSSPTCRRQNLAWVTAGVGGALWVAFAPLITKIPGTEPLLSHQSYKGPLRAALMGAYASAAALSAAVWQRTALDPETRQKPWKWPQQVADGVTQSLVSLAPANVDNPVNVKYSLLATGFLFFTGFQLVGQHPATVIPSWTARRLARAFPAWTLLAAVTALDLKQATERGTLRTSSSAQTMSRGLRGFGATYLTARLCCLTLDPSFPGAYHGVIMVPGWAALAILMMGLTQRSDEP
;
A
#
# COMPACT_ATOMS: atom_id res chain seq x y z
N MET A 1 -8.67 31.44 16.52
CA MET A 1 -7.46 30.99 17.26
C MET A 1 -6.78 29.89 16.47
N THR A 2 -5.46 29.97 16.35
CA THR A 2 -4.65 29.52 15.21
C THR A 2 -4.49 27.99 15.09
N ILE A 3 -4.72 27.47 13.88
CA ILE A 3 -4.56 26.05 13.47
C ILE A 3 -3.08 25.63 13.34
N LEU A 4 -2.17 26.60 13.27
CA LEU A 4 -0.72 26.41 13.06
C LEU A 4 0.04 25.63 14.15
N PRO A 5 -0.25 25.76 15.47
CA PRO A 5 0.52 25.07 16.52
C PRO A 5 0.23 23.57 16.61
N ARG A 6 -0.99 23.12 16.24
CA ARG A 6 -1.39 21.70 16.34
C ARG A 6 -0.86 20.86 15.18
N CYS A 7 -0.78 21.43 13.96
CA CYS A 7 -0.10 20.81 12.83
C CYS A 7 1.42 20.68 13.03
N ARG A 8 2.03 21.58 13.85
CA ARG A 8 3.45 21.48 14.20
C ARG A 8 3.75 20.20 14.97
N TRP A 9 2.95 19.78 15.94
CA TRP A 9 3.20 18.55 16.71
C TRP A 9 3.15 17.29 15.84
N MET A 10 2.21 17.21 14.90
CA MET A 10 2.12 16.09 13.95
C MET A 10 3.28 16.10 12.93
N MET A 11 3.69 17.27 12.45
CA MET A 11 4.90 17.39 11.62
C MET A 11 6.18 17.11 12.41
N THR A 12 6.26 17.47 13.69
CA THR A 12 7.37 17.15 14.59
C THR A 12 7.41 15.65 14.89
N LEU A 13 6.27 14.98 15.04
CA LEU A 13 6.20 13.52 15.16
C LEU A 13 6.63 12.82 13.87
N LEU A 14 6.17 13.30 12.71
CA LEU A 14 6.60 12.83 11.38
C LEU A 14 8.09 13.06 11.14
N LEU A 15 8.62 14.22 11.56
CA LEU A 15 10.04 14.57 11.47
C LEU A 15 10.89 13.84 12.52
N ALA A 16 10.35 13.50 13.68
CA ALA A 16 11.01 12.67 14.68
C ALA A 16 11.06 11.21 14.23
N MET A 17 10.00 10.70 13.59
CA MET A 17 9.98 9.38 12.97
C MET A 17 10.86 9.29 11.72
N ALA A 18 10.95 10.38 10.93
CA ALA A 18 11.86 10.46 9.79
C ALA A 18 13.32 10.74 10.21
N GLY A 19 13.54 11.53 11.25
CA GLY A 19 14.86 11.95 11.74
C GLY A 19 15.53 10.93 12.66
N GLY A 20 14.76 10.19 13.47
CA GLY A 20 15.26 9.12 14.34
C GLY A 20 15.73 7.87 13.58
N GLY A 21 15.42 7.75 12.28
CA GLY A 21 15.87 6.67 11.42
C GLY A 21 17.10 6.98 10.55
N VAL A 22 17.67 8.18 10.64
CA VAL A 22 18.71 8.66 9.69
C VAL A 22 20.15 8.57 10.23
N THR A 23 20.39 8.11 11.45
CA THR A 23 21.77 7.88 11.93
C THR A 23 21.86 6.56 12.72
N PRO A 24 22.67 5.55 12.32
CA PRO A 24 23.73 5.51 11.30
C PRO A 24 23.36 4.62 10.09
N ILE A 25 23.05 5.23 8.94
CA ILE A 25 23.10 4.54 7.63
C ILE A 25 24.54 4.68 7.11
N SER A 26 25.44 3.87 7.67
CA SER A 26 26.85 3.85 7.29
C SER A 26 27.24 2.42 6.90
N ALA A 27 26.90 2.00 5.67
CA ALA A 27 27.59 0.89 4.97
C ALA A 27 27.15 0.70 3.50
N SER A 28 25.94 1.09 3.10
CA SER A 28 25.45 0.84 1.72
C SER A 28 25.57 2.02 0.75
N ALA A 29 26.16 3.14 1.19
CA ALA A 29 26.37 4.33 0.34
C ALA A 29 27.48 4.15 -0.73
N VAL A 30 28.21 3.03 -0.72
CA VAL A 30 29.34 2.80 -1.64
C VAL A 30 28.91 2.43 -3.08
N LEU A 31 27.62 2.17 -3.34
CA LEU A 31 27.09 2.00 -4.70
C LEU A 31 26.30 3.22 -5.24
N ALA A 32 26.20 4.31 -4.46
CA ALA A 32 25.49 5.54 -4.84
C ALA A 32 26.41 6.66 -5.39
N GLY A 33 27.56 6.29 -5.96
CA GLY A 33 28.58 7.20 -6.50
C GLY A 33 28.21 7.94 -7.80
N ARG A 34 26.97 7.83 -8.30
CA ARG A 34 26.47 8.68 -9.40
C ARG A 34 25.03 9.08 -9.12
N ARG A 35 24.84 10.28 -8.56
CA ARG A 35 23.56 10.99 -8.56
C ARG A 35 23.17 11.24 -10.02
N HIS A 36 22.34 10.38 -10.61
CA HIS A 36 21.71 10.68 -11.90
C HIS A 36 20.65 11.78 -11.70
N PRO A 37 20.80 12.97 -12.30
CA PRO A 37 19.85 14.08 -12.13
C PRO A 37 18.44 13.75 -12.67
N MET A 38 18.31 12.77 -13.57
CA MET A 38 17.03 12.41 -14.20
C MET A 38 15.95 11.86 -13.27
N ALA A 39 16.30 11.16 -12.17
CA ALA A 39 15.29 10.57 -11.28
C ALA A 39 14.72 11.58 -10.26
N SER A 40 15.49 12.59 -9.88
CA SER A 40 15.12 13.56 -8.83
C SER A 40 14.30 14.74 -9.33
N GLN A 41 14.50 15.15 -10.59
CA GLN A 41 13.79 16.29 -11.19
C GLN A 41 12.27 16.10 -11.26
N PRO A 42 11.72 14.94 -11.69
CA PRO A 42 10.28 14.75 -11.76
C PRO A 42 9.60 14.86 -10.38
N PHE A 43 10.20 14.28 -9.33
CA PHE A 43 9.69 14.38 -7.97
C PHE A 43 9.79 15.80 -7.41
N ARG A 44 10.88 16.51 -7.65
CA ARG A 44 11.02 17.91 -7.22
C ARG A 44 9.99 18.81 -7.88
N ILE A 45 9.73 18.61 -9.18
CA ILE A 45 8.69 19.34 -9.92
C ILE A 45 7.30 19.02 -9.36
N GLY A 46 6.99 17.73 -9.16
CA GLY A 46 5.72 17.30 -8.59
C GLY A 46 5.48 17.82 -7.17
N TRP A 47 6.53 17.84 -6.34
CA TRP A 47 6.51 18.42 -5.00
C TRP A 47 6.21 19.90 -4.99
N ASN A 48 6.88 20.67 -5.85
CA ASN A 48 6.61 22.09 -5.97
C ASN A 48 5.19 22.37 -6.47
N ARG A 49 4.69 21.59 -7.45
CA ARG A 49 3.30 21.71 -7.95
C ARG A 49 2.27 21.38 -6.86
N ALA A 50 2.46 20.27 -6.14
CA ALA A 50 1.54 19.87 -5.08
C ALA A 50 1.51 20.89 -3.94
N LEU A 51 2.67 21.43 -3.54
CA LEU A 51 2.75 22.51 -2.55
C LEU A 51 2.08 23.80 -3.04
N GLN A 52 2.20 24.15 -4.32
CA GLN A 52 1.52 25.31 -4.90
C GLN A 52 0.00 25.14 -4.87
N HIS A 53 -0.52 23.97 -5.25
CA HIS A 53 -1.95 23.65 -5.15
C HIS A 53 -2.47 23.64 -3.72
N TRP A 54 -1.65 23.22 -2.76
CA TRP A 54 -2.02 23.21 -1.35
C TRP A 54 -2.03 24.63 -0.74
N LYS A 55 -1.09 25.49 -1.13
CA LYS A 55 -1.02 26.88 -0.65
C LYS A 55 -2.08 27.78 -1.28
N ASN A 56 -2.39 27.55 -2.56
CA ASN A 56 -3.37 28.30 -3.32
C ASN A 56 -4.40 27.31 -3.90
N PRO A 57 -5.33 26.78 -3.08
CA PRO A 57 -6.44 26.01 -3.60
C PRO A 57 -7.21 26.91 -4.59
N PRO A 58 -7.60 26.41 -5.77
CA PRO A 58 -8.32 27.23 -6.74
C PRO A 58 -9.64 27.75 -6.15
N GLY A 59 -9.63 29.02 -5.73
CA GLY A 59 -10.74 29.97 -5.63
C GLY A 59 -11.91 29.64 -4.72
N GLY A 60 -11.96 30.27 -3.54
CA GLY A 60 -13.18 30.46 -2.75
C GLY A 60 -13.21 31.85 -2.11
N SER A 61 -13.64 32.86 -2.87
CA SER A 61 -14.25 34.10 -2.35
C SER A 61 -14.88 34.92 -3.48
N VAL A 62 -16.17 34.72 -3.74
CA VAL A 62 -17.03 35.78 -4.27
C VAL A 62 -18.09 36.01 -3.20
N SER A 63 -17.96 37.13 -2.51
CA SER A 63 -19.00 37.70 -1.66
C SER A 63 -20.16 38.18 -2.52
N LEU A 64 -21.37 37.72 -2.22
CA LEU A 64 -22.61 38.38 -2.65
C LEU A 64 -23.29 38.96 -1.40
N PRO A 65 -23.80 40.20 -1.45
CA PRO A 65 -24.58 40.78 -0.37
C PRO A 65 -26.04 40.30 -0.46
N GLY A 66 -26.67 40.04 0.68
CA GLY A 66 -28.12 39.81 0.77
C GLY A 66 -28.52 38.74 1.77
N THR A 67 -29.43 39.11 2.65
CA THR A 67 -30.05 38.43 3.80
C THR A 67 -30.69 37.04 3.56
N PRO A 68 -31.06 36.31 4.65
CA PRO A 68 -31.33 34.88 4.64
C PRO A 68 -32.80 34.54 4.35
N GLN A 69 -33.06 33.79 3.28
CA GLN A 69 -34.29 33.03 3.06
C GLN A 69 -34.05 31.98 1.96
N ASP A 70 -34.80 30.88 2.05
CA ASP A 70 -34.95 29.80 1.06
C ASP A 70 -34.00 28.59 1.14
N PHE A 71 -34.29 27.81 2.17
CA PHE A 71 -34.18 26.36 2.20
C PHE A 71 -35.11 25.74 1.13
N ARG A 72 -34.65 25.55 -0.12
CA ARG A 72 -35.05 24.45 -1.03
C ARG A 72 -34.33 24.55 -2.38
N SER A 73 -33.84 23.38 -2.83
CA SER A 73 -33.38 23.08 -4.19
C SER A 73 -32.26 23.96 -4.77
N SER A 74 -31.02 23.53 -4.59
CA SER A 74 -29.95 23.86 -5.53
C SER A 74 -29.02 22.67 -5.73
N THR A 75 -29.15 22.08 -6.91
CA THR A 75 -28.23 21.19 -7.61
C THR A 75 -26.77 21.51 -7.27
N VAL A 76 -26.07 20.51 -6.73
CA VAL A 76 -24.64 20.61 -6.40
C VAL A 76 -23.86 20.88 -7.68
N VAL A 77 -23.18 22.02 -7.67
CA VAL A 77 -22.37 22.55 -8.75
C VAL A 77 -21.25 21.58 -9.09
N ASP A 78 -21.41 20.99 -10.26
CA ASP A 78 -20.48 20.23 -11.04
C ASP A 78 -19.20 21.05 -11.27
N VAL A 79 -18.07 20.58 -10.75
CA VAL A 79 -16.75 21.17 -11.04
C VAL A 79 -16.41 20.81 -12.48
N ARG A 80 -16.76 21.73 -13.38
CA ARG A 80 -16.46 21.78 -14.82
C ARG A 80 -15.22 20.96 -15.18
N THR A 81 -15.50 19.75 -15.64
CA THR A 81 -14.77 19.13 -16.75
C THR A 81 -14.61 20.17 -17.86
N ARG A 82 -13.39 20.29 -18.42
CA ARG A 82 -13.19 20.96 -19.70
C ARG A 82 -14.05 20.24 -20.74
N HIS A 83 -15.24 20.76 -21.00
CA HIS A 83 -16.02 20.45 -22.17
C HIS A 83 -15.28 21.03 -23.37
N VAL A 84 -14.50 20.20 -24.04
CA VAL A 84 -14.23 20.41 -25.47
C VAL A 84 -15.56 20.18 -26.18
N ARG A 85 -16.14 21.25 -26.72
CA ARG A 85 -17.22 21.17 -27.72
C ARG A 85 -16.70 20.33 -28.90
N GLY A 86 -17.22 19.13 -29.06
CA GLY A 86 -16.97 18.29 -30.22
C GLY A 86 -17.36 16.83 -30.00
N GLY A 87 -18.58 16.46 -30.42
CA GLY A 87 -19.01 15.08 -30.65
C GLY A 87 -19.10 14.17 -29.43
N LYS A 88 -20.30 13.67 -29.12
CA LYS A 88 -20.48 12.50 -28.25
C LYS A 88 -19.83 11.26 -28.90
N GLN A 89 -18.52 11.10 -28.75
CA GLN A 89 -17.90 9.80 -28.97
C GLN A 89 -18.46 8.88 -27.88
N ALA A 90 -19.24 7.89 -28.29
CA ALA A 90 -19.72 6.83 -27.41
C ALA A 90 -18.51 6.28 -26.64
N VAL A 91 -18.47 6.49 -25.32
CA VAL A 91 -17.40 5.97 -24.48
C VAL A 91 -17.48 4.45 -24.54
N ARG A 92 -16.61 3.85 -25.34
CA ARG A 92 -16.62 2.41 -25.64
C ARG A 92 -16.49 1.64 -24.33
N LYS A 93 -17.48 0.82 -23.96
CA LYS A 93 -17.47 0.02 -22.72
C LYS A 93 -16.16 -0.79 -22.56
N PRO A 94 -15.73 -1.09 -21.33
CA PRO A 94 -14.62 -2.00 -21.11
C PRO A 94 -14.88 -3.36 -21.76
N PRO A 95 -13.83 -4.10 -22.18
CA PRO A 95 -13.98 -5.47 -22.64
C PRO A 95 -14.71 -6.30 -21.58
N ALA A 96 -15.70 -7.09 -21.98
CA ALA A 96 -16.47 -7.94 -21.06
C ALA A 96 -15.58 -8.90 -20.24
N LEU A 97 -14.43 -9.29 -20.81
CA LEU A 97 -13.42 -10.14 -20.17
C LEU A 97 -12.63 -9.44 -19.05
N LEU A 98 -12.66 -8.10 -18.94
CA LEU A 98 -11.84 -7.36 -17.98
C LEU A 98 -12.22 -7.71 -16.53
N LYS A 99 -13.51 -7.86 -16.25
CA LYS A 99 -14.02 -8.30 -14.95
C LYS A 99 -13.42 -9.63 -14.52
N TRP A 100 -13.42 -10.59 -15.46
CA TRP A 100 -12.89 -11.93 -15.27
C TRP A 100 -11.37 -11.93 -15.17
N ALA A 101 -10.69 -11.06 -15.92
CA ALA A 101 -9.24 -10.90 -15.83
C ALA A 101 -8.81 -10.40 -14.44
N TYR A 102 -9.51 -9.42 -13.86
CA TYR A 102 -9.25 -8.98 -12.48
C TYR A 102 -9.54 -10.08 -11.46
N ALA A 103 -10.66 -10.80 -11.61
CA ALA A 103 -11.00 -11.90 -10.71
C ALA A 103 -9.95 -13.02 -10.77
N ALA A 104 -9.53 -13.42 -11.97
CA ALA A 104 -8.51 -14.44 -12.19
C ALA A 104 -7.15 -13.99 -11.63
N CYS A 105 -6.74 -12.74 -11.87
CA CYS A 105 -5.52 -12.20 -11.28
C CYS A 105 -5.60 -12.17 -9.75
N GLY A 106 -6.73 -11.79 -9.17
CA GLY A 106 -6.93 -11.78 -7.73
C GLY A 106 -6.84 -13.17 -7.09
N VAL A 107 -7.46 -14.18 -7.70
CA VAL A 107 -7.33 -15.57 -7.27
C VAL A 107 -5.89 -16.05 -7.41
N ALA A 108 -5.25 -15.81 -8.57
CA ALA A 108 -3.90 -16.26 -8.85
C ALA A 108 -2.87 -15.64 -7.89
N VAL A 109 -2.96 -14.34 -7.64
CA VAL A 109 -2.06 -13.63 -6.72
C VAL A 109 -2.28 -14.07 -5.27
N THR A 110 -3.54 -14.25 -4.85
CA THR A 110 -3.85 -14.74 -3.50
C THR A 110 -3.35 -16.16 -3.28
N ALA A 111 -3.52 -17.05 -4.27
CA ALA A 111 -3.00 -18.41 -4.24
C ALA A 111 -1.46 -18.43 -4.25
N THR A 112 -0.85 -17.55 -5.05
CA THR A 112 0.62 -17.37 -5.13
C THR A 112 1.17 -16.91 -3.78
N TRP A 113 0.58 -15.90 -3.15
CA TRP A 113 0.99 -15.45 -1.81
C TRP A 113 0.83 -16.55 -0.78
N SER A 114 -0.31 -17.25 -0.77
CA SER A 114 -0.57 -18.35 0.16
C SER A 114 0.45 -19.48 -0.01
N THR A 115 0.79 -19.81 -1.26
CA THR A 115 1.82 -20.81 -1.59
C THR A 115 3.19 -20.36 -1.12
N ILE A 116 3.56 -19.09 -1.34
CA ILE A 116 4.81 -18.50 -0.86
C ILE A 116 4.89 -18.58 0.66
N VAL A 117 3.85 -18.16 1.38
CA VAL A 117 3.80 -18.20 2.84
C VAL A 117 3.95 -19.63 3.36
N TYR A 118 3.21 -20.57 2.77
CA TYR A 118 3.24 -21.98 3.15
C TYR A 118 4.63 -22.60 2.95
N THR A 119 5.20 -22.43 1.76
CA THR A 119 6.50 -23.01 1.38
C THR A 119 7.66 -22.35 2.12
N THR A 120 7.68 -21.02 2.19
CA THR A 120 8.69 -20.24 2.90
C THR A 120 8.86 -20.68 4.34
N ILE A 121 7.74 -20.83 5.05
CA ILE A 121 7.79 -21.08 6.49
C ILE A 121 8.03 -22.58 6.78
N ARG A 122 7.80 -23.45 5.80
CA ARG A 122 8.16 -24.88 5.86
C ARG A 122 9.66 -25.11 5.64
N SER A 123 10.30 -24.37 4.74
CA SER A 123 11.75 -24.48 4.42
C SER A 123 12.68 -23.82 5.45
N ASN A 124 12.16 -23.47 6.64
CA ASN A 124 12.81 -22.50 7.52
C ASN A 124 13.97 -23.05 8.38
N GLN A 125 14.29 -24.33 8.30
CA GLN A 125 15.38 -24.91 9.05
C GLN A 125 16.59 -25.11 8.14
N PRO A 126 17.79 -24.60 8.51
CA PRO A 126 19.02 -25.25 8.08
C PRO A 126 18.90 -26.75 8.35
N VAL A 127 19.44 -27.59 7.46
CA VAL A 127 19.53 -29.03 7.70
C VAL A 127 20.17 -29.25 9.08
N GLY A 128 19.41 -29.81 10.03
CA GLY A 128 19.87 -30.09 11.39
C GLY A 128 19.35 -29.18 12.53
N MET A 129 18.62 -28.08 12.27
CA MET A 129 18.01 -27.27 13.34
C MET A 129 16.51 -27.58 13.49
N VAL A 130 16.04 -27.88 14.70
CA VAL A 130 14.62 -28.19 14.99
C VAL A 130 13.78 -26.91 14.99
N MET A 131 12.48 -27.00 14.68
CA MET A 131 11.57 -25.84 14.70
C MET A 131 11.42 -25.53 16.18
N PRO A 132 11.49 -24.27 16.60
CA PRO A 132 11.28 -23.93 18.00
C PRO A 132 9.99 -24.56 18.56
N SER A 133 8.95 -24.60 17.71
CA SER A 133 7.73 -25.39 17.90
C SER A 133 6.98 -25.52 16.55
N VAL A 134 6.04 -26.47 16.43
CA VAL A 134 5.13 -26.53 15.26
C VAL A 134 4.21 -25.30 15.23
N GLN A 135 3.85 -24.80 16.41
CA GLN A 135 3.04 -23.62 16.66
C GLN A 135 3.72 -22.35 16.10
N HIS A 136 5.04 -22.23 16.22
CA HIS A 136 5.83 -21.11 15.70
C HIS A 136 5.65 -20.94 14.19
N GLY A 137 5.82 -22.04 13.45
CA GLY A 137 5.61 -22.04 12.00
C GLY A 137 4.15 -21.75 11.62
N LEU A 138 3.19 -22.24 12.40
CA LEU A 138 1.76 -21.99 12.19
C LEU A 138 1.40 -20.51 12.36
N PHE A 139 1.75 -19.88 13.47
CA PHE A 139 1.39 -18.48 13.73
C PHE A 139 2.16 -17.48 12.87
N ALA A 140 3.40 -17.81 12.47
CA ALA A 140 4.11 -17.04 11.46
C ALA A 140 3.39 -17.07 10.09
N ARG A 141 2.86 -18.24 9.68
CA ARG A 141 2.06 -18.37 8.44
C ARG A 141 0.76 -17.59 8.56
N PHE A 142 0.05 -17.75 9.66
CA PHE A 142 -1.22 -17.07 9.88
C PHE A 142 -1.04 -15.55 9.89
N GLY A 143 0.02 -15.04 10.53
CA GLY A 143 0.37 -13.63 10.50
C GLY A 143 0.72 -13.12 9.10
N ALA A 144 1.40 -13.91 8.28
CA ALA A 144 1.71 -13.54 6.89
C ALA A 144 0.48 -13.63 5.95
N LEU A 145 -0.46 -14.54 6.22
CA LEU A 145 -1.73 -14.65 5.50
C LEU A 145 -2.67 -13.48 5.78
N SER A 146 -2.39 -12.63 6.78
CA SER A 146 -3.17 -11.41 7.03
C SER A 146 -3.34 -10.53 5.78
N ALA A 147 -2.37 -10.53 4.85
CA ALA A 147 -2.45 -9.79 3.60
C ALA A 147 -3.59 -10.24 2.67
N VAL A 148 -4.07 -11.49 2.78
CA VAL A 148 -5.11 -12.06 1.88
C VAL A 148 -6.40 -11.24 1.88
N PRO A 149 -7.02 -10.88 3.03
CA PRO A 149 -8.15 -9.96 3.08
C PRO A 149 -7.97 -8.67 2.28
N LEU A 150 -6.78 -8.06 2.31
CA LEU A 150 -6.50 -6.84 1.53
C LEU A 150 -6.43 -7.12 0.04
N MET A 151 -5.78 -8.21 -0.37
CA MET A 151 -5.70 -8.58 -1.79
C MET A 151 -7.10 -8.82 -2.37
N VAL A 152 -7.91 -9.60 -1.66
CA VAL A 152 -9.28 -9.93 -2.07
C VAL A 152 -10.13 -8.66 -2.15
N ALA A 153 -10.06 -7.78 -1.15
CA ALA A 153 -10.84 -6.55 -1.16
C ALA A 153 -10.42 -5.60 -2.29
N SER A 154 -9.12 -5.47 -2.56
CA SER A 154 -8.60 -4.63 -3.64
C SER A 154 -9.04 -5.15 -5.01
N TYR A 155 -8.87 -6.45 -5.29
CA TYR A 155 -9.34 -7.01 -6.57
C TYR A 155 -10.85 -7.03 -6.69
N THR A 156 -11.59 -7.26 -5.62
CA THR A 156 -13.06 -7.16 -5.63
C THR A 156 -13.50 -5.75 -6.01
N THR A 157 -12.83 -4.72 -5.48
CA THR A 157 -13.09 -3.32 -5.83
C THR A 157 -12.80 -3.04 -7.32
N LEU A 158 -11.67 -3.54 -7.85
CA LEU A 158 -11.33 -3.40 -9.27
C LEU A 158 -12.28 -4.17 -10.20
N THR A 159 -12.72 -5.36 -9.78
CA THR A 159 -13.73 -6.17 -10.47
C THR A 159 -15.08 -5.46 -10.51
N GLN A 160 -15.51 -4.84 -9.40
CA GLN A 160 -16.74 -4.05 -9.35
C GLN A 160 -16.67 -2.83 -10.28
N ALA A 161 -15.55 -2.10 -10.25
CA ALA A 161 -15.33 -0.93 -11.10
C ALA A 161 -15.19 -1.26 -12.60
N SER A 162 -14.95 -2.52 -12.96
CA SER A 162 -14.76 -2.92 -14.37
C SER A 162 -16.02 -2.81 -15.24
N SER A 163 -17.14 -2.38 -14.67
CA SER A 163 -18.40 -2.14 -15.37
C SER A 163 -18.30 -0.97 -16.36
N SER A 164 -17.46 0.03 -16.07
CA SER A 164 -17.27 1.21 -16.91
C SER A 164 -15.84 1.76 -16.85
N TRP A 165 -15.40 2.44 -17.92
CA TRP A 165 -14.10 3.12 -17.89
C TRP A 165 -14.09 4.33 -16.97
N GLU A 166 -15.26 4.91 -16.70
CA GLU A 166 -15.42 6.04 -15.79
C GLU A 166 -15.10 5.63 -14.36
N GLU A 167 -15.67 4.51 -13.89
CA GLU A 167 -15.37 3.93 -12.58
C GLU A 167 -13.89 3.53 -12.46
N LEU A 168 -13.32 2.88 -13.49
CA LEU A 168 -11.89 2.55 -13.54
C LEU A 168 -10.97 3.78 -13.60
N SER A 169 -11.50 4.93 -14.02
CA SER A 169 -10.79 6.21 -14.03
C SER A 169 -10.86 6.96 -12.72
N SER A 170 -11.61 6.45 -11.74
CA SER A 170 -11.62 7.01 -10.39
C SER A 170 -10.21 7.04 -9.78
N PRO A 171 -9.87 8.05 -8.96
CA PRO A 171 -8.57 8.14 -8.29
C PRO A 171 -8.22 6.87 -7.49
N THR A 172 -9.22 6.26 -6.85
CA THR A 172 -9.09 5.01 -6.11
C THR A 172 -8.66 3.86 -7.03
N CYS A 173 -9.38 3.62 -8.14
CA CYS A 173 -9.02 2.53 -9.05
C CYS A 173 -7.65 2.75 -9.71
N ARG A 174 -7.28 4.00 -10.04
CA ARG A 174 -5.95 4.32 -10.56
C ARG A 174 -4.86 4.02 -9.52
N ARG A 175 -5.05 4.40 -8.25
CA ARG A 175 -4.08 4.11 -7.18
C ARG A 175 -3.95 2.62 -6.90
N GLN A 176 -5.07 1.90 -6.81
CA GLN A 176 -5.07 0.46 -6.59
C GLN A 176 -4.38 -0.28 -7.74
N ASN A 177 -4.65 0.09 -9.00
CA ASN A 177 -3.94 -0.48 -10.14
C ASN A 177 -2.43 -0.21 -10.07
N LEU A 178 -2.02 1.02 -9.76
CA LEU A 178 -0.59 1.35 -9.63
C LEU A 178 0.07 0.59 -8.47
N ALA A 179 -0.63 0.44 -7.34
CA ALA A 179 -0.18 -0.38 -6.22
C ALA A 179 0.03 -1.84 -6.65
N TRP A 180 -0.87 -2.40 -7.46
CA TRP A 180 -0.73 -3.74 -8.02
C TRP A 180 0.37 -3.89 -9.06
N VAL A 181 0.67 -2.85 -9.85
CA VAL A 181 1.87 -2.83 -10.70
C VAL A 181 3.11 -3.00 -9.82
N THR A 182 3.25 -2.18 -8.78
CA THR A 182 4.41 -2.24 -7.88
C THR A 182 4.47 -3.56 -7.10
N ALA A 183 3.35 -4.00 -6.52
CA ALA A 183 3.26 -5.23 -5.75
C ALA A 183 3.49 -6.47 -6.61
N GLY A 184 2.95 -6.51 -7.83
CA GLY A 184 3.14 -7.60 -8.78
C GLY A 184 4.58 -7.67 -9.29
N VAL A 185 5.18 -6.55 -9.72
CA VAL A 185 6.60 -6.53 -10.11
C VAL A 185 7.50 -6.92 -8.93
N GLY A 186 7.26 -6.36 -7.75
CA GLY A 186 8.00 -6.70 -6.54
C GLY A 186 7.88 -8.18 -6.16
N GLY A 187 6.67 -8.75 -6.23
CA GLY A 187 6.41 -10.17 -5.99
C GLY A 187 7.10 -11.08 -6.99
N ALA A 188 7.05 -10.76 -8.28
CA ALA A 188 7.73 -11.51 -9.34
C ALA A 188 9.26 -11.47 -9.17
N LEU A 189 9.82 -10.30 -8.86
CA LEU A 189 11.25 -10.15 -8.56
C LEU A 189 11.64 -10.94 -7.31
N TRP A 190 10.82 -10.90 -6.26
CA TRP A 190 11.08 -11.67 -5.06
C TRP A 190 11.13 -13.18 -5.35
N VAL A 191 10.19 -13.72 -6.13
CA VAL A 191 10.20 -15.13 -6.56
C VAL A 191 11.44 -15.45 -7.42
N ALA A 192 11.76 -14.58 -8.38
CA ALA A 192 12.87 -14.79 -9.31
C ALA A 192 14.23 -14.78 -8.60
N PHE A 193 14.39 -13.90 -7.61
CA PHE A 193 15.64 -13.69 -6.88
C PHE A 193 15.58 -14.25 -5.46
N ALA A 194 14.62 -15.12 -5.14
CA ALA A 194 14.49 -15.73 -3.81
C ALA A 194 15.81 -16.32 -3.27
N PRO A 195 16.65 -17.02 -4.08
CA PRO A 195 17.94 -17.51 -3.62
C PRO A 195 18.92 -16.43 -3.16
N LEU A 196 18.94 -15.29 -3.87
CA LEU A 196 19.80 -14.15 -3.54
C LEU A 196 19.26 -13.40 -2.32
N ILE A 197 17.95 -13.23 -2.26
CA ILE A 197 17.24 -12.46 -1.23
C ILE A 197 17.26 -13.21 0.11
N THR A 198 17.23 -14.53 0.09
CA THR A 198 17.14 -15.39 1.28
C THR A 198 18.38 -16.25 1.51
N LYS A 199 19.52 -15.86 0.92
CA LYS A 199 20.84 -16.47 1.13
C LYS A 199 21.16 -16.59 2.62
N ILE A 200 21.69 -17.75 3.02
CA ILE A 200 22.25 -17.95 4.35
C ILE A 200 23.67 -17.35 4.36
N PRO A 201 23.99 -16.40 5.27
CA PRO A 201 25.37 -15.93 5.42
C PRO A 201 26.31 -17.08 5.76
N GLY A 202 27.49 -17.12 5.13
CA GLY A 202 28.55 -18.10 5.45
C GLY A 202 28.45 -19.47 4.78
N THR A 203 27.48 -19.70 3.88
CA THR A 203 27.35 -20.98 3.15
C THR A 203 27.72 -20.84 1.67
N GLU A 204 28.75 -21.56 1.22
CA GLU A 204 29.12 -21.72 -0.19
C GLU A 204 29.16 -23.22 -0.58
N PRO A 205 28.66 -23.63 -1.77
CA PRO A 205 27.88 -22.82 -2.71
C PRO A 205 26.47 -22.53 -2.17
N LEU A 206 26.00 -21.28 -2.39
CA LEU A 206 24.70 -20.67 -2.03
C LEU A 206 23.62 -21.62 -1.46
N LEU A 207 23.70 -21.94 -0.16
CA LEU A 207 22.51 -22.39 0.54
C LEU A 207 21.58 -21.18 0.73
N SER A 208 20.33 -21.37 0.37
CA SER A 208 19.27 -20.37 0.50
C SER A 208 18.13 -20.99 1.27
N HIS A 209 17.47 -20.19 2.08
CA HIS A 209 16.25 -20.62 2.75
C HIS A 209 15.10 -20.87 1.79
N GLN A 210 15.18 -20.32 0.56
CA GLN A 210 14.18 -20.51 -0.47
C GLN A 210 14.76 -20.55 -1.87
N SER A 211 14.20 -21.45 -2.66
CA SER A 211 14.42 -21.52 -4.09
C SER A 211 13.17 -22.10 -4.74
N TYR A 212 12.57 -21.36 -5.65
CA TYR A 212 11.52 -21.86 -6.52
C TYR A 212 12.17 -22.39 -7.80
N LYS A 213 11.81 -23.60 -8.22
CA LYS A 213 12.39 -24.25 -9.41
C LYS A 213 11.30 -24.68 -10.39
N GLY A 214 11.69 -24.80 -11.66
CA GLY A 214 10.86 -25.39 -12.71
C GLY A 214 9.48 -24.73 -12.87
N PRO A 215 8.42 -25.53 -13.11
CA PRO A 215 7.06 -25.03 -13.34
C PRO A 215 6.51 -24.16 -12.21
N LEU A 216 6.83 -24.47 -10.96
CA LEU A 216 6.35 -23.70 -9.80
C LEU A 216 6.86 -22.26 -9.85
N ARG A 217 8.16 -22.06 -10.14
CA ARG A 217 8.73 -20.71 -10.28
C ARG A 217 8.04 -19.93 -11.40
N ALA A 218 7.84 -20.57 -12.55
CA ALA A 218 7.19 -19.95 -13.70
C ALA A 218 5.74 -19.55 -13.38
N ALA A 219 4.98 -20.42 -12.69
CA ALA A 219 3.61 -20.14 -12.29
C ALA A 219 3.50 -18.97 -11.30
N LEU A 220 4.34 -18.95 -10.26
CA LEU A 220 4.34 -17.88 -9.26
C LEU A 220 4.75 -16.53 -9.87
N MET A 221 5.78 -16.52 -10.73
CA MET A 221 6.18 -15.31 -11.46
C MET A 221 5.10 -14.87 -12.44
N GLY A 222 4.50 -15.81 -13.18
CA GLY A 222 3.44 -15.56 -14.13
C GLY A 222 2.23 -14.90 -13.49
N ALA A 223 1.75 -15.42 -12.35
CA ALA A 223 0.61 -14.84 -11.63
C ALA A 223 0.84 -13.37 -11.25
N TYR A 224 2.00 -13.06 -10.66
CA TYR A 224 2.35 -11.67 -10.30
C TYR A 224 2.59 -10.78 -11.52
N ALA A 225 3.25 -11.29 -12.55
CA ALA A 225 3.53 -10.53 -13.77
C ALA A 225 2.25 -10.24 -14.56
N SER A 226 1.32 -11.19 -14.67
CA SER A 226 0.00 -11.01 -15.29
C SER A 226 -0.84 -9.98 -14.54
N ALA A 227 -0.86 -10.05 -13.21
CA ALA A 227 -1.51 -9.05 -12.37
C ALA A 227 -0.94 -7.64 -12.58
N ALA A 228 0.39 -7.51 -12.61
CA ALA A 228 1.06 -6.24 -12.87
C ALA A 228 0.77 -5.73 -14.29
N ALA A 229 0.84 -6.60 -15.31
CA ALA A 229 0.60 -6.23 -16.70
C ALA A 229 -0.85 -5.78 -16.92
N LEU A 230 -1.82 -6.50 -16.37
CA LEU A 230 -3.24 -6.11 -16.41
C LEU A 230 -3.44 -4.74 -15.77
N SER A 231 -2.91 -4.56 -14.56
CA SER A 231 -3.09 -3.33 -13.79
C SER A 231 -2.38 -2.15 -14.46
N ALA A 232 -1.21 -2.37 -15.04
CA ALA A 232 -0.47 -1.37 -15.81
C ALA A 232 -1.23 -0.97 -17.07
N ALA A 233 -1.77 -1.93 -17.81
CA ALA A 233 -2.54 -1.65 -19.03
C ALA A 233 -3.81 -0.84 -18.74
N VAL A 234 -4.53 -1.19 -17.66
CA VAL A 234 -5.71 -0.42 -17.25
C VAL A 234 -5.31 0.96 -16.73
N TRP A 235 -4.28 1.06 -15.89
CA TRP A 235 -3.77 2.33 -15.41
C TRP A 235 -3.33 3.24 -16.55
N GLN A 236 -2.56 2.74 -17.52
CA GLN A 236 -2.10 3.50 -18.68
C GLN A 236 -3.29 4.03 -19.51
N ARG A 237 -4.37 3.24 -19.59
CA ARG A 237 -5.58 3.60 -20.32
C ARG A 237 -6.45 4.61 -19.59
N THR A 238 -6.50 4.55 -18.25
CA THR A 238 -7.39 5.42 -17.48
C THR A 238 -6.71 6.64 -16.92
N ALA A 239 -5.42 6.58 -16.59
CA ALA A 239 -4.67 7.66 -15.94
C ALA A 239 -4.00 8.63 -16.91
N LEU A 240 -3.59 8.14 -18.09
CA LEU A 240 -2.88 8.97 -19.07
C LEU A 240 -3.85 9.56 -20.09
N ASP A 241 -3.74 10.87 -20.30
CA ASP A 241 -4.35 11.56 -21.43
C ASP A 241 -3.90 10.93 -22.76
N PRO A 242 -4.73 10.95 -23.81
CA PRO A 242 -4.41 10.34 -25.11
C PRO A 242 -3.04 10.76 -25.66
N GLU A 243 -2.69 12.05 -25.52
CA GLU A 243 -1.39 12.58 -25.95
C GLU A 243 -0.21 12.09 -25.11
N THR A 244 -0.40 11.93 -23.79
CA THR A 244 0.66 11.45 -22.89
C THR A 244 0.86 9.95 -23.02
N ARG A 245 -0.21 9.21 -23.36
CA ARG A 245 -0.14 7.77 -23.65
C ARG A 245 0.80 7.46 -24.80
N GLN A 246 0.86 8.33 -25.81
CA GLN A 246 1.77 8.20 -26.95
C GLN A 246 3.22 8.59 -26.65
N LYS A 247 3.51 9.16 -25.46
CA LYS A 247 4.83 9.70 -25.08
C LYS A 247 5.34 9.02 -23.79
N PRO A 248 5.94 7.81 -23.87
CA PRO A 248 6.35 7.02 -22.71
C PRO A 248 7.27 7.73 -21.72
N TRP A 249 8.15 8.61 -22.22
CA TRP A 249 9.09 9.37 -21.39
C TRP A 249 8.42 10.37 -20.43
N LYS A 250 7.14 10.70 -20.63
CA LYS A 250 6.36 11.57 -19.72
C LYS A 250 5.69 10.82 -18.58
N TRP A 251 5.60 9.50 -18.63
CA TRP A 251 4.90 8.71 -17.62
C TRP A 251 5.52 8.82 -16.23
N PRO A 252 6.87 8.78 -16.07
CA PRO A 252 7.48 8.94 -14.75
C PRO A 252 7.09 10.25 -14.06
N GLN A 253 6.93 11.34 -14.82
CA GLN A 253 6.49 12.62 -14.28
C GLN A 253 5.05 12.56 -13.77
N GLN A 254 4.13 11.95 -14.52
CA GLN A 254 2.74 11.83 -14.05
C GLN A 254 2.60 10.94 -12.82
N VAL A 255 3.38 9.85 -12.76
CA VAL A 255 3.47 9.01 -11.55
C VAL A 255 4.01 9.82 -10.38
N ALA A 256 5.11 10.56 -10.57
CA ALA A 256 5.71 11.38 -9.52
C ALA A 256 4.76 12.48 -9.02
N ASP A 257 4.07 13.17 -9.92
CA ASP A 257 3.07 14.20 -9.59
C ASP A 257 1.92 13.58 -8.75
N GLY A 258 1.37 12.43 -9.17
CA GLY A 258 0.29 11.75 -8.46
C GLY A 258 0.70 11.19 -7.09
N VAL A 259 1.90 10.62 -6.98
CA VAL A 259 2.48 10.17 -5.71
C VAL A 259 2.66 11.37 -4.79
N THR A 260 3.17 12.47 -5.31
CA THR A 260 3.44 13.66 -4.49
C THR A 260 2.16 14.31 -3.98
N GLN A 261 1.12 14.42 -4.82
CA GLN A 261 -0.21 14.85 -4.38
C GLN A 261 -0.78 13.92 -3.29
N SER A 262 -0.55 12.61 -3.43
CA SER A 262 -0.97 11.62 -2.43
C SER A 262 -0.23 11.80 -1.10
N LEU A 263 1.07 12.11 -1.13
CA LEU A 263 1.86 12.38 0.08
C LEU A 263 1.43 13.67 0.79
N VAL A 264 1.18 14.75 0.05
CA VAL A 264 0.69 16.01 0.63
C VAL A 264 -0.70 15.84 1.24
N SER A 265 -1.52 14.95 0.66
CA SER A 265 -2.85 14.60 1.20
C SER A 265 -2.83 13.51 2.29
N LEU A 266 -1.68 13.16 2.88
CA LEU A 266 -1.65 12.23 4.03
C LEU A 266 -2.21 12.83 5.31
N ALA A 267 -1.92 14.12 5.56
CA ALA A 267 -2.41 14.81 6.75
C ALA A 267 -3.95 14.83 6.78
N PRO A 268 -4.60 14.59 7.93
CA PRO A 268 -6.05 14.61 8.03
C PRO A 268 -6.58 16.00 7.66
N ALA A 269 -7.60 16.05 6.80
CA ALA A 269 -8.26 17.31 6.46
C ALA A 269 -9.08 17.86 7.63
N ASN A 270 -9.61 16.98 8.49
CA ASN A 270 -10.34 17.36 9.69
C ASN A 270 -9.81 16.57 10.90
N VAL A 271 -9.15 17.28 11.82
CA VAL A 271 -8.55 16.71 13.04
C VAL A 271 -9.62 16.30 14.06
N ASP A 272 -10.78 16.94 14.03
CA ASP A 272 -11.89 16.64 14.93
C ASP A 272 -12.69 15.41 14.48
N ASN A 273 -12.46 14.92 13.25
CA ASN A 273 -13.06 13.67 12.76
C ASN A 273 -12.12 12.48 13.08
N PRO A 274 -12.46 11.63 14.06
CA PRO A 274 -11.59 10.54 14.49
C PRO A 274 -11.40 9.47 13.42
N VAL A 275 -12.36 9.29 12.51
CA VAL A 275 -12.26 8.34 11.39
C VAL A 275 -11.26 8.85 10.34
N ASN A 276 -11.24 10.16 10.10
CA ASN A 276 -10.25 10.77 9.20
C ASN A 276 -8.84 10.65 9.77
N VAL A 277 -8.66 10.96 11.06
CA VAL A 277 -7.38 10.79 11.77
C VAL A 277 -6.92 9.34 11.77
N LYS A 278 -7.82 8.38 12.05
CA LYS A 278 -7.55 6.94 11.99
C LYS A 278 -6.94 6.56 10.65
N TYR A 279 -7.61 6.86 9.53
CA TYR A 279 -7.12 6.43 8.22
C TYR A 279 -5.86 7.18 7.77
N SER A 280 -5.68 8.44 8.17
CA SER A 280 -4.41 9.15 8.00
C SER A 280 -3.26 8.46 8.71
N LEU A 281 -3.43 8.12 10.00
CA LEU A 281 -2.40 7.42 10.77
C LEU A 281 -2.10 6.04 10.19
N LEU A 282 -3.14 5.29 9.79
CA LEU A 282 -2.99 4.01 9.12
C LEU A 282 -2.20 4.13 7.80
N ALA A 283 -2.57 5.08 6.94
CA ALA A 283 -1.90 5.31 5.67
C ALA A 283 -0.42 5.67 5.87
N THR A 284 -0.13 6.60 6.77
CA THR A 284 1.24 7.01 7.12
C THR A 284 2.04 5.85 7.70
N GLY A 285 1.50 5.11 8.66
CA GLY A 285 2.22 4.01 9.30
C GLY A 285 2.51 2.85 8.35
N PHE A 286 1.55 2.47 7.49
CA PHE A 286 1.80 1.46 6.46
C PHE A 286 2.81 1.92 5.41
N LEU A 287 2.80 3.20 5.02
CA LEU A 287 3.80 3.76 4.14
C LEU A 287 5.20 3.73 4.79
N PHE A 288 5.28 4.09 6.07
CA PHE A 288 6.51 4.00 6.85
C PHE A 288 7.04 2.56 6.89
N PHE A 289 6.20 1.59 7.22
CA PHE A 289 6.58 0.18 7.22
C PHE A 289 7.00 -0.32 5.83
N THR A 290 6.39 0.19 4.76
CA THR A 290 6.78 -0.12 3.38
C THR A 290 8.18 0.39 3.07
N GLY A 291 8.45 1.67 3.33
CA GLY A 291 9.75 2.29 3.05
C GLY A 291 10.86 1.69 3.93
N PHE A 292 10.60 1.51 5.22
CA PHE A 292 11.59 1.01 6.16
C PHE A 292 12.11 -0.38 5.81
N GLN A 293 11.22 -1.26 5.31
CA GLN A 293 11.58 -2.60 4.85
C GLN A 293 12.45 -2.60 3.57
N LEU A 294 12.46 -1.53 2.79
CA LEU A 294 13.29 -1.38 1.59
C LEU A 294 14.71 -0.88 1.92
N VAL A 295 14.91 -0.19 3.06
CA VAL A 295 16.13 0.57 3.36
C VAL A 295 17.24 -0.29 4.00
N GLY A 296 16.98 -1.51 4.48
CA GLY A 296 18.06 -2.41 4.91
C GLY A 296 17.66 -3.56 5.83
N GLN A 297 18.66 -4.31 6.32
CA GLN A 297 18.45 -5.45 7.24
C GLN A 297 18.33 -4.98 8.70
N HIS A 298 17.39 -4.08 9.00
CA HIS A 298 17.16 -3.64 10.39
C HIS A 298 16.18 -4.58 11.10
N PRO A 299 16.32 -4.90 12.40
CA PRO A 299 15.36 -5.74 13.13
C PRO A 299 13.92 -5.21 13.06
N ALA A 300 13.73 -3.89 12.95
CA ALA A 300 12.38 -3.31 12.79
C ALA A 300 11.71 -3.64 11.43
N THR A 301 12.46 -4.08 10.40
CA THR A 301 11.89 -4.50 9.11
C THR A 301 11.06 -5.78 9.21
N VAL A 302 11.32 -6.62 10.22
CA VAL A 302 10.56 -7.86 10.41
C VAL A 302 9.28 -7.66 11.22
N ILE A 303 9.10 -6.51 11.86
CA ILE A 303 8.02 -6.23 12.81
C ILE A 303 6.62 -6.26 12.17
N PRO A 304 6.39 -5.76 10.95
CA PRO A 304 5.08 -5.90 10.30
C PRO A 304 4.70 -7.35 9.99
N SER A 305 5.63 -8.29 10.18
CA SER A 305 5.41 -9.70 9.90
C SER A 305 5.57 -10.61 11.12
N TRP A 306 6.32 -10.18 12.15
CA TRP A 306 7.02 -11.02 13.15
C TRP A 306 7.54 -12.35 12.58
N THR A 307 7.77 -12.40 11.27
CA THR A 307 8.38 -13.52 10.60
C THR A 307 9.86 -13.23 10.57
N ALA A 308 10.71 -14.26 10.58
CA ALA A 308 12.13 -14.07 10.35
C ALA A 308 12.39 -13.21 9.09
N ARG A 309 13.59 -12.62 8.96
CA ARG A 309 14.08 -11.71 7.90
C ARG A 309 13.73 -12.07 6.43
N ARG A 310 13.19 -13.26 6.18
CA ARG A 310 13.02 -13.92 4.87
C ARG A 310 11.76 -13.49 4.12
N LEU A 311 10.59 -13.42 4.79
CA LEU A 311 9.39 -12.86 4.14
C LEU A 311 9.37 -11.34 4.21
N ALA A 312 10.06 -10.72 5.16
CA ALA A 312 10.08 -9.27 5.36
C ALA A 312 10.41 -8.45 4.10
N ARG A 313 11.02 -9.06 3.08
CA ARG A 313 11.28 -8.39 1.78
C ARG A 313 10.15 -8.52 0.75
N ALA A 314 9.22 -9.45 0.95
CA ALA A 314 7.97 -9.55 0.20
C ALA A 314 6.83 -8.74 0.86
N PHE A 315 6.94 -8.45 2.16
CA PHE A 315 5.99 -7.62 2.91
C PHE A 315 5.79 -6.16 2.42
N PRO A 316 6.78 -5.46 1.81
CA PRO A 316 6.59 -4.08 1.34
C PRO A 316 5.47 -3.95 0.31
N ALA A 317 5.26 -4.99 -0.52
CA ALA A 317 4.20 -5.02 -1.51
C ALA A 317 2.80 -4.92 -0.87
N TRP A 318 2.61 -5.57 0.27
CA TRP A 318 1.31 -5.64 0.96
C TRP A 318 1.10 -4.49 1.92
N THR A 319 2.14 -4.02 2.58
CA THR A 319 2.06 -2.78 3.37
C THR A 319 1.84 -1.57 2.45
N LEU A 320 2.34 -1.58 1.21
CA LEU A 320 2.01 -0.56 0.22
C LEU A 320 0.52 -0.62 -0.14
N LEU A 321 -0.02 -1.82 -0.39
CA LEU A 321 -1.44 -2.00 -0.66
C LEU A 321 -2.30 -1.51 0.51
N ALA A 322 -1.93 -1.86 1.75
CA ALA A 322 -2.59 -1.38 2.96
C ALA A 322 -2.53 0.16 3.08
N ALA A 323 -1.39 0.78 2.77
CA ALA A 323 -1.23 2.24 2.78
C ALA A 323 -2.14 2.91 1.76
N VAL A 324 -2.22 2.37 0.55
CA VAL A 324 -3.07 2.90 -0.53
C VAL A 324 -4.55 2.71 -0.17
N THR A 325 -4.95 1.55 0.34
CA THR A 325 -6.31 1.30 0.84
C THR A 325 -6.68 2.25 1.97
N ALA A 326 -5.80 2.47 2.95
CA ALA A 326 -6.04 3.42 4.03
C ALA A 326 -6.17 4.86 3.51
N LEU A 327 -5.34 5.27 2.54
CA LEU A 327 -5.45 6.58 1.89
C LEU A 327 -6.77 6.73 1.11
N ASP A 328 -7.23 5.68 0.44
CA ASP A 328 -8.52 5.68 -0.26
C ASP A 328 -9.70 5.83 0.72
N LEU A 329 -9.67 5.10 1.83
CA LEU A 329 -10.68 5.21 2.90
C LEU A 329 -10.65 6.57 3.60
N LYS A 330 -9.45 7.13 3.78
CA LYS A 330 -9.26 8.49 4.28
C LYS A 330 -9.99 9.48 3.37
N GLN A 331 -9.74 9.43 2.06
CA GLN A 331 -10.38 10.34 1.10
C GLN A 331 -11.89 10.08 0.96
N ALA A 332 -12.36 8.83 1.09
CA ALA A 332 -13.78 8.53 1.14
C ALA A 332 -14.45 9.15 2.38
N THR A 333 -13.74 9.19 3.51
CA THR A 333 -14.19 9.87 4.73
C THR A 333 -14.30 11.39 4.52
N GLU A 334 -13.29 12.00 3.88
CA GLU A 334 -13.30 13.45 3.57
C GLU A 334 -14.45 13.85 2.64
N ARG A 335 -14.87 12.94 1.76
CA ARG A 335 -15.98 13.15 0.83
C ARG A 335 -17.34 12.75 1.40
N GLY A 336 -17.39 12.21 2.62
CA GLY A 336 -18.62 11.67 3.21
C GLY A 336 -19.17 10.41 2.51
N THR A 337 -18.37 9.74 1.67
CA THR A 337 -18.80 8.58 0.87
C THR A 337 -18.41 7.23 1.47
N LEU A 338 -17.75 7.22 2.63
CA LEU A 338 -17.25 6.00 3.29
C LEU A 338 -18.35 4.94 3.48
N ARG A 339 -19.58 5.36 3.84
CA ARG A 339 -20.70 4.46 4.09
C ARG A 339 -21.57 4.21 2.85
N THR A 340 -21.56 5.10 1.87
CA THR A 340 -22.43 4.98 0.68
C THR A 340 -21.76 4.23 -0.47
N SER A 341 -20.42 4.30 -0.56
CA SER A 341 -19.68 3.62 -1.61
C SER A 341 -19.44 2.14 -1.26
N SER A 342 -19.95 1.24 -2.09
CA SER A 342 -19.69 -0.21 -2.00
C SER A 342 -18.20 -0.54 -2.04
N SER A 343 -17.43 0.18 -2.86
CA SER A 343 -15.97 0.09 -2.94
C SER A 343 -15.30 0.46 -1.62
N ALA A 344 -15.72 1.57 -0.98
CA ALA A 344 -15.18 1.98 0.31
C ALA A 344 -15.51 0.97 1.42
N GLN A 345 -16.73 0.44 1.44
CA GLN A 345 -17.11 -0.62 2.39
C GLN A 345 -16.28 -1.89 2.18
N THR A 346 -16.09 -2.32 0.93
CA THR A 346 -15.29 -3.50 0.58
C THR A 346 -13.85 -3.35 1.04
N MET A 347 -13.23 -2.18 0.76
CA MET A 347 -11.89 -1.84 1.20
C MET A 347 -11.77 -1.76 2.74
N SER A 348 -12.75 -1.18 3.43
CA SER A 348 -12.74 -1.12 4.90
C SER A 348 -12.83 -2.51 5.52
N ARG A 349 -13.71 -3.38 5.00
CA ARG A 349 -13.80 -4.79 5.41
C ARG A 349 -12.49 -5.54 5.17
N GLY A 350 -11.84 -5.31 4.03
CA GLY A 350 -10.53 -5.88 3.73
C GLY A 350 -9.45 -5.46 4.72
N LEU A 351 -9.39 -4.16 5.04
CA LEU A 351 -8.42 -3.60 5.98
C LEU A 351 -8.67 -4.08 7.43
N ARG A 352 -9.95 -4.17 7.84
CA ARG A 352 -10.35 -4.80 9.10
C ARG A 352 -9.97 -6.26 9.14
N GLY A 353 -10.27 -7.03 8.08
CA GLY A 353 -9.90 -8.44 7.97
C GLY A 353 -8.39 -8.66 8.07
N PHE A 354 -7.60 -7.77 7.46
CA PHE A 354 -6.13 -7.79 7.59
C PHE A 354 -5.68 -7.58 9.02
N GLY A 355 -6.12 -6.52 9.70
CA GLY A 355 -5.71 -6.29 11.09
C GLY A 355 -6.24 -7.35 12.04
N ALA A 356 -7.45 -7.88 11.82
CA ALA A 356 -8.03 -8.93 12.67
C ALA A 356 -7.22 -10.22 12.55
N THR A 357 -6.93 -10.65 11.31
CA THR A 357 -6.10 -11.83 11.06
C THR A 357 -4.71 -11.66 11.66
N TYR A 358 -4.12 -10.47 11.50
CA TYR A 358 -2.82 -10.15 12.09
C TYR A 358 -2.86 -10.23 13.62
N LEU A 359 -3.80 -9.53 14.27
CA LEU A 359 -3.92 -9.48 15.73
C LEU A 359 -4.21 -10.85 16.33
N THR A 360 -5.12 -11.63 15.72
CA THR A 360 -5.39 -13.01 16.15
C THR A 360 -4.13 -13.87 16.04
N ALA A 361 -3.37 -13.74 14.95
CA ALA A 361 -2.09 -14.45 14.83
C ALA A 361 -1.09 -14.06 15.93
N ARG A 362 -1.06 -12.79 16.34
CA ARG A 362 -0.20 -12.32 17.44
C ARG A 362 -0.69 -12.81 18.79
N LEU A 363 -1.98 -12.72 19.06
CA LEU A 363 -2.56 -13.21 20.30
C LEU A 363 -2.24 -14.70 20.47
N CYS A 364 -2.51 -15.51 19.45
CA CYS A 364 -2.21 -16.94 19.49
C CYS A 364 -0.70 -17.21 19.62
N CYS A 365 0.16 -16.41 18.99
CA CYS A 365 1.60 -16.51 19.19
C CYS A 365 2.00 -16.21 20.65
N LEU A 366 1.40 -15.22 21.29
CA LEU A 366 1.71 -14.85 22.67
C LEU A 366 1.20 -15.87 23.68
N THR A 367 0.06 -16.51 23.42
CA THR A 367 -0.62 -17.37 24.39
C THR A 367 -0.42 -18.87 24.13
N LEU A 368 -0.15 -19.29 22.89
CA LEU A 368 -0.13 -20.69 22.48
C LEU A 368 1.22 -21.15 21.89
N ASP A 369 2.17 -20.25 21.62
CA ASP A 369 3.51 -20.64 21.18
C ASP A 369 4.48 -20.74 22.36
N PRO A 370 4.91 -21.95 22.76
CA PRO A 370 5.86 -22.11 23.86
C PRO A 370 7.24 -21.54 23.54
N SER A 371 7.54 -21.22 22.27
CA SER A 371 8.81 -20.61 21.86
C SER A 371 8.83 -19.08 22.01
N PHE A 372 7.70 -18.45 22.35
CA PHE A 372 7.65 -17.02 22.64
C PHE A 372 8.18 -16.73 24.06
N PRO A 373 9.01 -15.67 24.26
CA PRO A 373 9.52 -14.73 23.26
C PRO A 373 10.80 -15.21 22.56
N GLY A 374 11.46 -16.25 23.07
CA GLY A 374 12.82 -16.65 22.69
C GLY A 374 13.09 -16.77 21.18
N ALA A 375 12.15 -17.33 20.41
CA ALA A 375 12.28 -17.50 18.96
C ALA A 375 11.96 -16.23 18.14
N TYR A 376 11.44 -15.17 18.77
CA TYR A 376 11.01 -13.92 18.14
C TYR A 376 12.01 -12.79 18.36
N HIS A 377 13.28 -13.01 17.99
CA HIS A 377 14.38 -12.05 18.23
C HIS A 377 14.11 -10.63 17.72
N GLY A 378 13.41 -10.45 16.59
CA GLY A 378 13.06 -9.11 16.10
C GLY A 378 12.16 -8.34 17.07
N VAL A 379 11.22 -9.04 17.73
CA VAL A 379 10.32 -8.46 18.74
C VAL A 379 11.09 -8.11 20.00
N ILE A 380 11.99 -8.99 20.45
CA ILE A 380 12.83 -8.76 21.62
C ILE A 380 13.78 -7.57 21.40
N MET A 381 14.39 -7.48 20.21
CA MET A 381 15.37 -6.43 19.90
C MET A 381 14.73 -5.04 19.74
N VAL A 382 13.46 -4.96 19.35
CA VAL A 382 12.77 -3.67 19.17
C VAL A 382 11.30 -3.74 19.62
N PRO A 383 11.06 -3.89 20.94
CA PRO A 383 9.72 -4.10 21.49
C PRO A 383 8.80 -2.90 21.29
N GLY A 384 9.34 -1.67 21.30
CA GLY A 384 8.57 -0.46 21.03
C GLY A 384 7.96 -0.44 19.62
N TRP A 385 8.70 -0.91 18.61
CA TRP A 385 8.16 -1.04 17.25
C TRP A 385 7.13 -2.15 17.14
N ALA A 386 7.33 -3.26 17.86
CA ALA A 386 6.36 -4.34 17.93
C ALA A 386 5.03 -3.87 18.55
N ALA A 387 5.09 -3.12 19.64
CA ALA A 387 3.94 -2.49 20.27
C ALA A 387 3.26 -1.50 19.31
N LEU A 388 4.02 -0.64 18.63
CA LEU A 388 3.49 0.30 17.64
C LEU A 388 2.77 -0.43 16.51
N ALA A 389 3.32 -1.53 16.00
CA ALA A 389 2.68 -2.34 14.97
C ALA A 389 1.37 -2.96 15.47
N ILE A 390 1.33 -3.50 16.69
CA ILE A 390 0.09 -4.02 17.29
C ILE A 390 -0.96 -2.91 17.44
N LEU A 391 -0.58 -1.73 17.95
CA LEU A 391 -1.49 -0.59 18.09
C LEU A 391 -2.04 -0.14 16.74
N MET A 392 -1.18 -0.06 15.72
CA MET A 392 -1.56 0.26 14.35
C MET A 392 -2.56 -0.76 13.78
N MET A 393 -2.37 -2.05 14.04
CA MET A 393 -3.32 -3.09 13.62
C MET A 393 -4.61 -3.04 14.43
N GLY A 394 -4.53 -2.65 15.70
CA GLY A 394 -5.70 -2.35 16.55
C GLY A 394 -6.55 -1.21 15.98
N LEU A 395 -5.90 -0.16 15.47
CA LEU A 395 -6.61 0.95 14.83
C LEU A 395 -7.44 0.52 13.63
N THR A 396 -7.06 -0.54 12.89
CA THR A 396 -7.88 -1.02 11.78
C THR A 396 -9.23 -1.56 12.26
N GLN A 397 -9.33 -2.06 13.50
CA GLN A 397 -10.55 -2.62 14.09
C GLN A 397 -11.51 -1.56 14.64
N ARG A 398 -11.03 -0.32 14.84
CA ARG A 398 -11.88 0.77 15.32
C ARG A 398 -13.08 0.96 14.39
N SER A 399 -14.24 1.32 14.94
CA SER A 399 -15.43 1.62 14.13
C SER A 399 -15.17 2.71 13.07
N ASP A 400 -15.98 2.70 12.02
CA ASP A 400 -16.00 3.73 10.98
C ASP A 400 -17.14 4.72 11.25
N GLU A 401 -17.72 4.63 12.46
CA GLU A 401 -18.67 5.59 13.00
C GLU A 401 -17.90 6.75 13.66
N PRO A 402 -18.32 8.00 13.38
CA PRO A 402 -17.66 9.21 13.86
C PRO A 402 -17.73 9.39 15.38
#